data_AF-A0A3M1ZSB3-F1
#
_entry.id   AF-A0A3M1ZSB3-F1
#
_cell.length_a   1.000
_cell.length_b   1.000
_cell.length_c   1.000
_cell.angle_alpha   90.00
_cell.angle_beta   90.00
_cell.angle_gamma   90.00
#
_symmetry.space_group_name_H-M   'P 1'
#
loop_
_entity.id
_entity.type
_entity.pdbx_description
1 polymer ?
#
loop_
_entity_poly.entity_id
_entity_poly.type
_entity_poly.pdbx_seq_one_letter_code
_entity_poly.pdbx_strand_id
1 'polypeptide(L)'
;MDASAADSPGAETTFRGADVRWGRSICNLAPARKDSHAVMLARPPCFALALIVSVACGGGTATSGTDPKAAEAEAKAKAAEAKARDEALERRRKEREAKEAAEAKAEADKKAKIDAITKLPDKLPKKLKTACEQVVEANDAFMKKHYADDPKTLERWNMAKGTQLGMTRQQCIKEGSIEVAACQAHALANAPAELKKDFAQILLACKEKFASGPAEGKAP
;
A
#
# COMPACT_ATOMS: atom_id res chain seq x y z
N MET A 1 -22.02 22.19 -53.58
CA MET A 1 -22.92 21.57 -52.59
C MET A 1 -22.05 20.99 -51.49
N ASP A 2 -21.14 21.76 -50.90
CA ASP A 2 -21.31 22.93 -50.01
C ASP A 2 -21.42 22.55 -48.54
N ALA A 3 -20.64 23.29 -47.76
CA ALA A 3 -20.65 23.46 -46.31
C ALA A 3 -20.10 22.27 -45.48
N SER A 4 -19.28 22.45 -44.46
CA SER A 4 -18.82 23.67 -43.79
C SER A 4 -17.58 23.31 -42.98
N ALA A 5 -16.46 23.96 -43.24
CA ALA A 5 -15.32 24.00 -42.32
C ALA A 5 -15.55 25.20 -41.40
N ALA A 6 -15.83 24.94 -40.11
CA ALA A 6 -15.88 25.95 -39.08
C ALA A 6 -14.60 25.86 -38.23
N ASP A 7 -13.73 26.82 -38.51
CA ASP A 7 -12.64 27.29 -37.69
C ASP A 7 -13.19 28.01 -36.43
N SER A 8 -12.64 27.72 -35.25
CA SER A 8 -12.69 28.66 -34.13
C SER A 8 -11.54 28.44 -33.13
N PRO A 9 -10.95 29.53 -32.61
CA PRO A 9 -9.71 29.53 -31.84
C PRO A 9 -9.96 29.44 -30.33
N GLY A 10 -9.11 28.70 -29.61
CA GLY A 10 -9.27 28.44 -28.18
C GLY A 10 -7.98 28.65 -27.38
N ALA A 11 -7.78 29.91 -26.98
CA ALA A 11 -7.18 30.36 -25.71
C ALA A 11 -5.88 29.69 -25.20
N GLU A 12 -4.77 30.40 -25.42
CA GLU A 12 -3.67 30.45 -24.46
C GLU A 12 -4.19 30.80 -23.06
N THR A 13 -4.00 29.89 -22.11
CA THR A 13 -3.99 30.24 -20.68
C THR A 13 -2.71 29.71 -20.06
N THR A 14 -1.77 30.64 -19.93
CA THR A 14 -0.55 30.53 -19.13
C THR A 14 -0.94 30.37 -17.65
N PHE A 15 -0.99 29.13 -17.15
CA PHE A 15 -1.10 28.88 -15.72
C PHE A 15 0.30 28.90 -15.08
N ARG A 16 0.73 30.11 -14.69
CA ARG A 16 1.85 30.30 -13.78
C ARG A 16 1.44 29.91 -12.36
N GLY A 17 2.25 29.04 -11.75
CA GLY A 17 2.63 29.14 -10.34
C GLY A 17 1.55 28.85 -9.28
N ALA A 18 1.54 27.63 -8.78
CA ALA A 18 1.28 27.37 -7.36
C ALA A 18 2.02 26.10 -6.92
N ASP A 19 3.13 26.33 -6.24
CA ASP A 19 3.87 25.37 -5.40
C ASP A 19 2.91 24.59 -4.49
N VAL A 20 2.64 23.32 -4.81
CA VAL A 20 2.09 22.37 -3.84
C VAL A 20 3.24 21.51 -3.33
N ARG A 21 3.94 22.07 -2.35
CA ARG A 21 4.98 21.42 -1.55
C ARG A 21 4.34 20.28 -0.74
N TRP A 22 4.28 19.08 -1.33
CA TRP A 22 4.00 17.83 -0.58
C TRP A 22 5.23 17.47 0.25
N GLY A 23 5.34 18.15 1.40
CA GLY A 23 6.31 17.88 2.45
C GLY A 23 6.04 16.53 3.12
N ARG A 24 6.62 15.51 2.53
CA ARG A 24 7.25 14.32 3.14
C ARG A 24 7.33 14.38 4.67
N SER A 25 6.36 13.76 5.35
CA SER A 25 6.43 13.47 6.79
C SER A 25 5.88 12.07 7.04
N ILE A 26 6.70 11.06 6.76
CA ILE A 26 6.48 9.69 7.25
C ILE A 26 7.85 9.07 7.54
N CYS A 27 8.38 9.36 8.72
CA CYS A 27 9.38 8.53 9.40
C CYS A 27 8.95 8.40 10.86
N ASN A 28 8.41 7.24 11.24
CA ASN A 28 8.69 6.52 12.49
C ASN A 28 7.50 5.63 12.89
N LEU A 29 7.47 4.41 12.36
CA LEU A 29 7.01 3.26 13.13
C LEU A 29 7.93 2.08 12.79
N ALA A 30 8.96 1.89 13.61
CA ALA A 30 9.73 0.65 13.65
C ALA A 30 9.13 -0.25 14.74
N PRO A 31 8.81 -1.53 14.45
CA PRO A 31 8.40 -2.47 15.47
C PRO A 31 9.60 -2.98 16.27
N ALA A 32 9.44 -3.02 17.60
CA ALA A 32 10.38 -3.63 18.52
C ALA A 32 10.49 -5.14 18.26
N ARG A 33 11.66 -5.61 17.80
CA ARG A 33 12.07 -7.01 17.94
C ARG A 33 13.13 -7.12 19.02
N LYS A 34 12.82 -7.99 19.98
CA LYS A 34 13.69 -8.53 21.02
C LYS A 34 14.65 -9.54 20.38
N ASP A 35 15.84 -9.65 20.98
CA ASP A 35 16.84 -10.70 20.82
C ASP A 35 17.79 -10.59 19.60
N SER A 36 19.00 -10.09 19.84
CA SER A 36 20.24 -10.91 19.75
C SER A 36 21.52 -10.07 19.88
N HIS A 37 22.29 -10.38 20.92
CA HIS A 37 23.76 -10.47 21.02
C HIS A 37 24.65 -9.53 20.18
N ALA A 38 25.36 -8.67 20.92
CA ALA A 38 26.80 -8.38 20.82
C ALA A 38 27.40 -7.99 19.46
N VAL A 39 27.58 -6.68 19.23
CA VAL A 39 28.85 -6.09 18.74
C VAL A 39 28.99 -4.70 19.36
N MET A 40 29.88 -4.59 20.36
CA MET A 40 30.49 -3.33 20.80
C MET A 40 31.60 -2.93 19.81
N LEU A 41 32.02 -1.66 19.89
CA LEU A 41 33.17 -1.00 19.23
C LEU A 41 32.76 -0.33 17.90
N ALA A 42 32.93 0.97 17.64
CA ALA A 42 33.66 2.01 18.33
C ALA A 42 33.08 3.39 17.92
N ARG A 43 33.00 4.30 18.89
CA ARG A 43 32.85 5.75 18.72
C ARG A 43 34.24 6.36 19.02
N PRO A 44 34.67 7.47 18.39
CA PRO A 44 34.83 8.72 19.17
C PRO A 44 34.66 10.01 18.27
N PRO A 45 35.06 11.24 18.68
CA PRO A 45 34.17 12.29 19.20
C PRO A 45 34.48 13.71 18.60
N CYS A 46 34.13 14.79 19.33
CA CYS A 46 34.46 16.23 19.12
C CYS A 46 33.43 17.00 18.25
N PHE A 47 32.85 18.16 18.59
CA PHE A 47 33.10 19.28 19.52
C PHE A 47 31.71 19.75 20.06
N ALA A 48 31.47 19.94 21.36
CA ALA A 48 31.77 21.10 22.22
C ALA A 48 30.95 22.39 21.94
N LEU A 49 30.44 22.99 23.04
CA LEU A 49 29.80 24.32 23.23
C LEU A 49 28.39 24.50 22.63
N ALA A 50 27.39 25.13 23.27
CA ALA A 50 27.42 26.08 24.38
C ALA A 50 26.14 26.04 25.23
N LEU A 51 26.38 26.27 26.52
CA LEU A 51 25.50 26.67 27.61
C LEU A 51 24.78 27.99 27.28
N ILE A 52 23.44 28.04 27.33
CA ILE A 52 22.70 29.24 27.75
C ILE A 52 21.50 28.78 28.61
N VAL A 53 21.70 28.88 29.92
CA VAL A 53 20.64 28.90 30.93
C VAL A 53 20.15 30.34 31.00
N SER A 54 18.90 30.58 30.58
CA SER A 54 18.22 31.85 30.85
C SER A 54 17.12 31.61 31.88
N VAL A 55 17.51 31.80 33.14
CA VAL A 55 16.61 32.16 34.23
C VAL A 55 16.06 33.55 33.91
N ALA A 56 14.76 33.64 33.64
CA ALA A 56 14.01 34.89 33.70
C ALA A 56 12.85 34.70 34.67
N CYS A 57 13.21 34.78 35.95
CA CYS A 57 12.34 35.14 37.05
C CYS A 57 11.95 36.62 36.88
N GLY A 58 10.91 36.88 36.09
CA GLY A 58 10.23 38.16 36.04
C GLY A 58 9.01 38.12 36.94
N GLY A 59 9.19 38.54 38.20
CA GLY A 59 8.10 38.77 39.13
C GLY A 59 7.19 39.87 38.61
N GLY A 60 6.00 39.49 38.14
CA GLY A 60 4.86 40.36 37.95
C GLY A 60 3.81 40.02 39.00
N THR A 61 3.88 40.68 40.15
CA THR A 61 2.83 40.68 41.18
C THR A 61 1.56 41.28 40.61
N ALA A 62 0.62 40.44 40.18
CA ALA A 62 -0.79 40.79 40.08
C ALA A 62 -1.47 40.42 41.39
N THR A 63 -1.64 41.44 42.22
CA THR A 63 -2.70 41.66 43.21
C THR A 63 -3.61 40.46 43.49
N SER A 64 -3.46 39.99 44.73
CA SER A 64 -4.44 39.28 45.54
C SER A 64 -5.88 39.76 45.30
N GLY A 65 -6.65 38.85 44.73
CA GLY A 65 -8.10 38.86 44.68
C GLY A 65 -8.59 37.51 44.16
N THR A 66 -7.86 36.43 44.47
CA THR A 66 -8.28 35.07 44.10
C THR A 66 -9.23 34.60 45.16
N ASP A 67 -10.54 34.79 44.92
CA ASP A 67 -11.56 34.05 45.64
C ASP A 67 -11.15 32.56 45.64
N PRO A 68 -11.04 31.90 46.80
CA PRO A 68 -10.71 30.47 46.87
C PRO A 68 -11.68 29.61 46.05
N LYS A 69 -12.89 30.13 45.79
CA LYS A 69 -13.89 29.59 44.88
C LYS A 69 -13.45 29.51 43.40
N ALA A 70 -12.63 30.45 42.91
CA ALA A 70 -12.18 30.51 41.51
C ALA A 70 -11.03 29.52 41.24
N ALA A 71 -10.09 29.37 42.18
CA ALA A 71 -9.00 28.40 42.07
C ALA A 71 -9.49 26.95 42.17
N GLU A 72 -10.49 26.68 43.03
CA GLU A 72 -11.11 25.36 43.15
C GLU A 72 -11.95 24.99 41.91
N ALA A 73 -12.56 25.98 41.25
CA ALA A 73 -13.29 25.81 39.99
C ALA A 73 -12.35 25.50 38.81
N GLU A 74 -11.19 26.16 38.73
CA GLU A 74 -10.19 25.90 37.69
C GLU A 74 -9.53 24.52 37.85
N ALA A 75 -9.25 24.10 39.09
CA ALA A 75 -8.72 22.75 39.37
C ALA A 75 -9.72 21.65 39.01
N LYS A 76 -11.02 21.85 39.30
CA LYS A 76 -12.09 20.92 38.90
C LYS A 76 -12.31 20.88 37.39
N ALA A 77 -12.19 22.02 36.71
CA ALA A 77 -12.26 22.08 35.25
C ALA A 77 -11.10 21.32 34.58
N LYS A 78 -9.85 21.51 35.03
CA LYS A 78 -8.68 20.79 34.52
C LYS A 78 -8.75 19.28 34.80
N ALA A 79 -9.27 18.88 35.95
CA ALA A 79 -9.48 17.46 36.27
C ALA A 79 -10.58 16.82 35.40
N ALA A 80 -11.63 17.56 35.05
CA ALA A 80 -12.68 17.10 34.14
C ALA A 80 -12.17 16.99 32.69
N GLU A 81 -11.36 17.95 32.21
CA GLU A 81 -10.73 17.90 30.89
C GLU A 81 -9.71 16.76 30.77
N ALA A 82 -8.92 16.48 31.82
CA ALA A 82 -8.00 15.36 31.85
C ALA A 82 -8.74 14.01 31.72
N LYS A 83 -9.82 13.83 32.48
CA LYS A 83 -10.66 12.62 32.38
C LYS A 83 -11.33 12.48 31.00
N ALA A 84 -11.88 13.57 30.45
CA ALA A 84 -12.47 13.55 29.12
C ALA A 84 -11.44 13.24 28.02
N ARG A 85 -10.20 13.72 28.17
CA ARG A 85 -9.10 13.42 27.25
C ARG A 85 -8.67 11.96 27.35
N ASP A 86 -8.55 11.41 28.55
CA ASP A 86 -8.15 10.01 28.75
C ASP A 86 -9.22 9.05 28.21
N GLU A 87 -10.50 9.32 28.46
CA GLU A 87 -11.61 8.54 27.90
C GLU A 87 -11.66 8.60 26.37
N ALA A 88 -11.37 9.76 25.76
CA ALA A 88 -11.29 9.92 24.31
C ALA A 88 -10.11 9.15 23.69
N LEU A 89 -8.96 9.10 24.38
CA LEU A 89 -7.79 8.32 23.94
C LEU A 89 -8.05 6.82 24.03
N GLU A 90 -8.65 6.35 25.12
CA GLU A 90 -9.04 4.94 25.28
C GLU A 90 -10.08 4.51 24.26
N ARG A 91 -11.09 5.36 23.96
CA ARG A 91 -12.06 5.08 22.89
C ARG A 91 -11.39 4.97 21.52
N ARG A 92 -10.48 5.89 21.19
CA ARG A 92 -9.73 5.87 19.91
C ARG A 92 -8.80 4.67 19.82
N ARG A 93 -8.18 4.25 20.92
CA ARG A 93 -7.32 3.07 20.98
C ARG A 93 -8.13 1.81 20.73
N LYS A 94 -9.26 1.63 21.42
CA LYS A 94 -10.16 0.49 21.21
C LYS A 94 -10.72 0.44 19.79
N GLU A 95 -11.05 1.60 19.19
CA GLU A 95 -11.49 1.66 17.80
C GLU A 95 -10.40 1.25 16.81
N ARG A 96 -9.15 1.67 17.02
CA ARG A 96 -8.00 1.24 16.20
C ARG A 96 -7.71 -0.24 16.34
N GLU A 97 -7.63 -0.74 17.57
CA GLU A 97 -7.36 -2.16 17.83
C GLU A 97 -8.46 -3.05 17.23
N ALA A 98 -9.73 -2.63 17.29
CA ALA A 98 -10.83 -3.34 16.65
C ALA A 98 -10.75 -3.31 15.11
N LYS A 99 -10.37 -2.18 14.51
CA LYS A 99 -10.18 -2.05 13.06
C LYS A 99 -8.99 -2.86 12.56
N GLU A 100 -7.85 -2.77 13.23
CA GLU A 100 -6.64 -3.53 12.91
C GLU A 100 -6.86 -5.04 13.04
N ALA A 101 -7.58 -5.49 14.08
CA ALA A 101 -7.93 -6.90 14.23
C ALA A 101 -8.89 -7.39 13.13
N ALA A 102 -9.82 -6.56 12.67
CA ALA A 102 -10.72 -6.90 11.57
C ALA A 102 -9.98 -6.94 10.22
N GLU A 103 -9.10 -5.97 9.97
CA GLU A 103 -8.27 -5.92 8.76
C GLU A 103 -7.30 -7.09 8.70
N ALA A 104 -6.62 -7.43 9.81
CA ALA A 104 -5.72 -8.57 9.87
C ALA A 104 -6.43 -9.91 9.59
N LYS A 105 -7.65 -10.10 10.09
CA LYS A 105 -8.47 -11.29 9.78
C LYS A 105 -8.87 -11.32 8.30
N ALA A 106 -9.33 -10.20 7.76
CA ALA A 106 -9.69 -10.10 6.35
C ALA A 106 -8.48 -10.34 5.43
N GLU A 107 -7.29 -9.88 5.79
CA GLU A 107 -6.05 -10.15 5.06
C GLU A 107 -5.63 -11.63 5.16
N ALA A 108 -5.75 -12.25 6.32
CA ALA A 108 -5.47 -13.68 6.50
C ALA A 108 -6.42 -14.55 5.65
N ASP A 109 -7.71 -14.24 5.63
CA ASP A 109 -8.71 -14.94 4.83
C ASP A 109 -8.43 -14.78 3.33
N LYS A 110 -8.04 -13.57 2.89
CA LYS A 110 -7.62 -13.33 1.50
C LYS A 110 -6.38 -14.13 1.14
N LYS A 111 -5.36 -14.14 2.00
CA LYS A 111 -4.15 -14.94 1.78
C LYS A 111 -4.48 -16.42 1.66
N ALA A 112 -5.31 -16.96 2.55
CA ALA A 112 -5.76 -18.34 2.46
C ALA A 112 -6.49 -18.66 1.14
N LYS A 113 -7.34 -17.74 0.65
CA LYS A 113 -8.01 -17.87 -0.66
C LYS A 113 -7.02 -17.82 -1.82
N ILE A 114 -6.04 -16.91 -1.78
CA ILE A 114 -4.96 -16.83 -2.77
C ILE A 114 -4.13 -18.12 -2.74
N ASP A 115 -3.83 -18.64 -1.56
CA ASP A 115 -3.07 -19.87 -1.39
C ASP A 115 -3.79 -21.09 -1.95
N ALA A 116 -5.12 -21.13 -1.83
CA ALA A 116 -5.93 -22.22 -2.38
C ALA A 116 -5.94 -22.26 -3.92
N ILE A 117 -5.84 -21.11 -4.60
CA ILE A 117 -5.86 -21.01 -6.07
C ILE A 117 -4.47 -21.05 -6.71
N THR A 118 -3.41 -20.73 -5.96
CA THR A 118 -2.02 -20.76 -6.41
C THR A 118 -1.45 -22.18 -6.40
N LYS A 119 -2.03 -23.03 -7.24
CA LYS A 119 -1.62 -24.42 -7.48
C LYS A 119 -1.14 -24.60 -8.92
N LEU A 120 -0.24 -25.54 -9.13
CA LEU A 120 0.19 -25.96 -10.46
C LEU A 120 -0.92 -26.81 -11.11
N PRO A 121 -1.26 -26.55 -12.38
CA PRO A 121 -2.13 -27.45 -13.12
C PRO A 121 -1.42 -28.78 -13.41
N ASP A 122 -2.16 -29.88 -13.53
CA ASP A 122 -1.60 -31.22 -13.82
C ASP A 122 -0.81 -31.29 -15.13
N LYS A 123 -1.11 -30.38 -16.07
CA LYS A 123 -0.47 -30.31 -17.38
C LYS A 123 0.33 -29.03 -17.50
N LEU A 124 1.65 -29.16 -17.39
CA LEU A 124 2.57 -28.04 -17.60
C LEU A 124 2.92 -27.88 -19.09
N PRO A 125 2.90 -26.65 -19.62
CA PRO A 125 3.33 -26.38 -20.99
C PRO A 125 4.83 -26.62 -21.14
N LYS A 126 5.24 -27.26 -22.24
CA LYS A 126 6.66 -27.61 -22.49
C LYS A 126 7.54 -26.41 -22.88
N LYS A 127 6.94 -25.29 -23.28
CA LYS A 127 7.64 -24.11 -23.80
C LYS A 127 7.24 -22.88 -23.00
N LEU A 128 8.23 -22.12 -22.55
CA LEU A 128 8.02 -20.88 -21.80
C LEU A 128 7.15 -19.88 -22.56
N LYS A 129 7.36 -19.70 -23.88
CA LYS A 129 6.56 -18.77 -24.69
C LYS A 129 5.07 -19.12 -24.66
N THR A 130 4.74 -20.41 -24.79
CA THR A 130 3.36 -20.92 -24.72
C THR A 130 2.78 -20.76 -23.31
N ALA A 131 3.58 -20.99 -22.26
CA ALA A 131 3.16 -20.73 -20.88
C ALA A 131 2.79 -19.25 -20.67
N CYS A 132 3.61 -18.32 -21.16
CA CYS A 132 3.34 -16.90 -21.06
C CYS A 132 2.16 -16.44 -21.92
N GLU A 133 1.88 -17.10 -23.04
CA GLU A 133 0.67 -16.88 -23.84
C GLU A 133 -0.58 -17.28 -23.05
N GLN A 134 -0.54 -18.42 -22.35
CA GLN A 134 -1.63 -18.84 -21.47
C GLN A 134 -1.86 -17.85 -20.32
N VAL A 135 -0.80 -17.27 -19.75
CA VAL A 135 -0.95 -16.20 -18.73
C VAL A 135 -1.64 -14.97 -19.30
N VAL A 136 -1.27 -14.55 -20.51
CA VAL A 136 -1.87 -13.41 -21.20
C VAL A 136 -3.35 -13.64 -21.50
N GLU A 137 -3.71 -14.83 -21.99
CA GLU A 137 -5.10 -15.20 -22.25
C GLU A 137 -5.91 -15.28 -20.96
N ALA A 138 -5.35 -15.89 -19.92
CA ALA A 138 -5.98 -15.98 -18.60
C ALA A 138 -6.16 -14.58 -17.98
N ASN A 139 -5.23 -13.65 -18.20
CA ASN A 139 -5.35 -12.26 -17.76
C ASN A 139 -6.51 -11.52 -18.44
N ASP A 140 -6.60 -11.60 -19.77
CA ASP A 140 -7.72 -11.00 -20.52
C ASP A 140 -9.06 -11.61 -20.12
N ALA A 141 -9.11 -12.94 -19.96
CA ALA A 141 -10.29 -13.65 -19.51
C ALA A 141 -10.70 -13.25 -18.08
N PHE A 142 -9.74 -13.12 -17.16
CA PHE A 142 -9.95 -12.65 -15.80
C PHE A 142 -10.57 -11.24 -15.79
N MET A 143 -9.98 -10.29 -16.53
CA MET A 143 -10.52 -8.93 -16.63
C MET A 143 -11.92 -8.92 -17.20
N LYS A 144 -12.18 -9.68 -18.28
CA LYS A 144 -13.52 -9.78 -18.86
C LYS A 144 -14.55 -10.38 -17.91
N LYS A 145 -14.18 -11.44 -17.19
CA LYS A 145 -15.05 -12.13 -16.23
C LYS A 145 -15.41 -11.25 -15.04
N HIS A 146 -14.44 -10.51 -14.48
CA HIS A 146 -14.65 -9.76 -13.24
C HIS A 146 -15.17 -8.34 -13.44
N TYR A 147 -15.13 -7.82 -14.67
CA TYR A 147 -15.69 -6.52 -15.03
C TYR A 147 -16.85 -6.64 -16.03
N ALA A 148 -17.46 -7.82 -16.18
CA ALA A 148 -18.62 -8.04 -17.04
C ALA A 148 -19.79 -7.09 -16.71
N ASP A 149 -19.98 -6.79 -15.43
CA ASP A 149 -21.04 -5.89 -14.95
C ASP A 149 -20.68 -4.40 -15.05
N ASP A 150 -19.45 -4.05 -15.48
CA ASP A 150 -18.98 -2.67 -15.65
C ASP A 150 -18.51 -2.44 -17.10
N PRO A 151 -19.44 -2.06 -18.01
CA PRO A 151 -19.13 -1.91 -19.43
C PRO A 151 -18.09 -0.80 -19.68
N LYS A 152 -18.06 0.25 -18.85
CA LYS A 152 -17.10 1.36 -18.99
C LYS A 152 -15.69 0.91 -18.67
N THR A 153 -15.52 0.07 -17.65
CA THR A 153 -14.21 -0.52 -17.33
C THR A 153 -13.77 -1.52 -18.39
N LEU A 154 -14.69 -2.31 -18.93
CA LEU A 154 -14.42 -3.24 -20.03
C LEU A 154 -13.98 -2.53 -21.32
N GLU A 155 -14.61 -1.42 -21.68
CA GLU A 155 -14.22 -0.61 -22.84
C GLU A 155 -12.79 -0.08 -22.67
N ARG A 156 -12.49 0.51 -21.50
CA ARG A 156 -11.14 0.97 -21.16
C ARG A 156 -10.11 -0.15 -21.18
N TRP A 157 -10.46 -1.32 -20.65
CA TRP A 157 -9.62 -2.52 -20.73
C TRP A 157 -9.34 -2.89 -22.19
N ASN A 158 -10.36 -2.96 -23.04
CA ASN A 158 -10.18 -3.34 -24.45
C ASN A 158 -9.30 -2.35 -25.24
N MET A 159 -9.33 -1.06 -24.90
CA MET A 159 -8.42 -0.07 -25.49
C MET A 159 -6.98 -0.21 -24.98
N ALA A 160 -6.78 -0.52 -23.70
CA ALA A 160 -5.46 -0.56 -23.07
C ALA A 160 -4.78 -1.95 -23.09
N LYS A 161 -5.53 -3.03 -23.35
CA LYS A 161 -5.04 -4.40 -23.18
C LYS A 161 -3.87 -4.74 -24.08
N GLY A 162 -3.73 -4.15 -25.26
CA GLY A 162 -2.59 -4.40 -26.15
C GLY A 162 -1.24 -4.15 -25.44
N THR A 163 -1.12 -2.99 -24.79
CA THR A 163 0.08 -2.62 -24.02
C THR A 163 0.18 -3.43 -22.72
N GLN A 164 -0.92 -3.60 -21.99
CA GLN A 164 -0.90 -4.31 -20.70
C GLN A 164 -0.57 -5.80 -20.85
N LEU A 165 -1.17 -6.48 -21.82
CA LEU A 165 -0.90 -7.87 -22.14
C LEU A 165 0.50 -8.04 -22.74
N GLY A 166 0.96 -7.07 -23.53
CA GLY A 166 2.34 -7.01 -24.01
C GLY A 166 3.35 -6.97 -22.85
N MET A 167 3.14 -6.09 -21.88
CA MET A 167 3.99 -6.01 -20.67
C MET A 167 3.90 -7.28 -19.82
N THR A 168 2.69 -7.83 -19.65
CA THR A 168 2.49 -9.09 -18.92
C THR A 168 3.28 -10.24 -19.55
N ARG A 169 3.23 -10.36 -20.88
CA ARG A 169 4.02 -11.34 -21.63
C ARG A 169 5.52 -11.16 -21.38
N GLN A 170 6.03 -9.94 -21.48
CA GLN A 170 7.45 -9.64 -21.30
C GLN A 170 7.93 -9.92 -19.87
N GLN A 171 7.10 -9.61 -18.86
CA GLN A 171 7.40 -9.92 -17.47
C GLN A 171 7.47 -11.43 -17.24
N CYS A 172 6.50 -12.19 -17.76
CA CYS A 172 6.52 -13.65 -17.70
C CYS A 172 7.77 -14.25 -18.38
N ILE A 173 8.16 -13.74 -19.56
CA ILE A 173 9.39 -14.17 -20.23
C ILE A 173 10.63 -13.86 -19.39
N LYS A 174 10.68 -12.67 -18.79
CA LYS A 174 11.79 -12.24 -17.93
C LYS A 174 11.90 -13.07 -16.65
N GLU A 175 10.78 -13.53 -16.10
CA GLU A 175 10.76 -14.42 -14.93
C GLU A 175 11.39 -15.78 -15.21
N GLY A 176 11.29 -16.29 -16.44
CA GLY A 176 12.04 -17.48 -16.85
C GLY A 176 11.52 -18.82 -16.31
N SER A 177 10.42 -18.84 -15.54
CA SER A 177 9.89 -20.06 -14.91
C SER A 177 8.55 -20.50 -15.51
N ILE A 178 8.53 -21.72 -16.05
CA ILE A 178 7.32 -22.36 -16.59
C ILE A 178 6.32 -22.64 -15.46
N GLU A 179 6.80 -23.03 -14.28
CA GLU A 179 5.96 -23.32 -13.13
C GLU A 179 5.23 -22.08 -12.63
N VAL A 180 5.95 -20.95 -12.54
CA VAL A 180 5.35 -19.66 -12.18
C VAL A 180 4.29 -19.25 -13.20
N ALA A 181 4.60 -19.33 -14.50
CA ALA A 181 3.65 -18.99 -15.56
C ALA A 181 2.39 -19.90 -15.52
N ALA A 182 2.57 -21.20 -15.32
CA ALA A 182 1.45 -22.14 -15.22
C ALA A 182 0.59 -21.88 -13.99
N CYS A 183 1.20 -21.59 -12.83
CA CYS A 183 0.49 -21.16 -11.62
C CYS A 183 -0.30 -19.88 -11.87
N GLN A 184 0.30 -18.86 -12.50
CA GLN A 184 -0.37 -17.60 -12.78
C GLN A 184 -1.59 -17.81 -13.68
N ALA A 185 -1.45 -18.57 -14.77
CA ALA A 185 -2.57 -18.87 -15.67
C ALA A 185 -3.70 -19.63 -14.95
N HIS A 186 -3.36 -20.65 -14.16
CA HIS A 186 -4.32 -21.43 -13.38
C HIS A 186 -5.04 -20.59 -12.31
N ALA A 187 -4.28 -19.80 -11.55
CA ALA A 187 -4.81 -18.98 -10.48
C ALA A 187 -5.76 -17.90 -11.02
N LEU A 188 -5.44 -17.27 -12.16
CA LEU A 188 -6.30 -16.28 -12.79
C LEU A 188 -7.59 -16.88 -13.36
N ALA A 189 -7.55 -18.10 -13.89
CA ALA A 189 -8.76 -18.79 -14.37
C ALA A 189 -9.73 -19.12 -13.22
N ASN A 190 -9.19 -19.47 -12.05
CA ASN A 190 -9.95 -19.94 -10.88
C ASN A 190 -10.19 -18.87 -9.82
N ALA A 191 -9.75 -17.64 -10.04
CA ALA A 191 -9.88 -16.58 -9.06
C ALA A 191 -11.37 -16.22 -8.81
N PRO A 192 -11.81 -16.15 -7.53
CA PRO A 192 -13.14 -15.67 -7.18
C PRO A 192 -13.24 -14.15 -7.35
N ALA A 193 -14.46 -13.65 -7.54
CA ALA A 193 -14.72 -12.22 -7.76
C ALA A 193 -14.26 -11.29 -6.62
N GLU A 194 -14.14 -11.84 -5.41
CA GLU A 194 -13.63 -11.12 -4.24
C GLU A 194 -12.17 -10.71 -4.41
N LEU A 195 -11.36 -11.50 -5.13
CA LEU A 195 -9.93 -11.23 -5.34
C LEU A 195 -9.64 -10.35 -6.56
N LYS A 196 -10.66 -9.72 -7.17
CA LYS A 196 -10.47 -8.87 -8.37
C LYS A 196 -9.47 -7.73 -8.15
N LYS A 197 -9.39 -7.20 -6.93
CA LYS A 197 -8.46 -6.13 -6.53
C LYS A 197 -7.09 -6.65 -6.11
N ASP A 198 -7.00 -7.95 -5.84
CA ASP A 198 -5.80 -8.63 -5.34
C ASP A 198 -5.04 -9.34 -6.46
N PHE A 199 -5.30 -8.98 -7.73
CA PHE A 199 -4.63 -9.53 -8.92
C PHE A 199 -3.11 -9.57 -8.78
N ALA A 200 -2.49 -8.48 -8.33
CA ALA A 200 -1.04 -8.42 -8.13
C ALA A 200 -0.55 -9.38 -7.03
N GLN A 201 -1.33 -9.57 -5.97
CA GLN A 201 -1.01 -10.50 -4.87
C GLN A 201 -1.10 -11.95 -5.32
N ILE A 202 -2.07 -12.28 -6.20
CA ILE A 202 -2.16 -13.62 -6.82
C ILE A 202 -0.89 -13.93 -7.62
N LEU A 203 -0.44 -12.99 -8.47
CA LEU A 203 0.78 -13.18 -9.25
C LEU A 203 2.03 -13.29 -8.36
N LEU A 204 2.12 -12.47 -7.31
CA LEU A 204 3.21 -12.50 -6.36
C LEU A 204 3.25 -13.83 -5.59
N ALA A 205 2.11 -14.34 -5.14
CA ALA A 205 2.03 -15.63 -4.44
C ALA A 205 2.52 -16.79 -5.31
N CYS A 206 2.20 -16.79 -6.62
CA CYS A 206 2.76 -17.78 -7.55
C CYS A 206 4.29 -17.67 -7.66
N LYS A 207 4.85 -16.46 -7.65
CA LYS A 207 6.30 -16.26 -7.64
C LYS A 207 6.91 -16.72 -6.33
N GLU A 208 6.36 -16.34 -5.19
CA GLU A 208 6.90 -16.74 -3.89
C GLU A 208 6.89 -18.26 -3.70
N LYS A 209 5.88 -18.96 -4.24
CA LYS A 209 5.80 -20.42 -4.19
C LYS A 209 6.70 -21.15 -5.20
N PHE A 210 6.86 -20.62 -6.42
CA PHE A 210 7.46 -21.36 -7.53
C PHE A 210 8.67 -20.67 -8.18
N ALA A 211 9.09 -19.48 -7.73
CA ALA A 211 10.30 -18.83 -8.24
C ALA A 211 11.59 -19.45 -7.66
N SER A 212 11.48 -20.40 -6.73
CA SER A 212 12.61 -21.10 -6.12
C SER A 212 12.46 -22.64 -6.23
N GLY A 213 12.54 -23.17 -7.45
CA GLY A 213 12.80 -24.61 -7.72
C GLY A 213 12.68 -25.03 -9.20
N PRO A 214 13.40 -26.09 -9.62
CA PRO A 214 14.86 -26.18 -9.66
C PRO A 214 15.42 -25.49 -10.93
N ALA A 215 16.64 -24.97 -10.81
CA ALA A 215 17.50 -24.66 -11.95
C ALA A 215 18.01 -25.94 -12.64
N GLU A 216 17.12 -26.88 -13.01
CA GLU A 216 17.44 -28.07 -13.80
C GLU A 216 16.90 -27.90 -15.23
N GLY A 217 17.44 -26.89 -15.90
CA GLY A 217 17.14 -26.59 -17.29
C GLY A 217 18.23 -25.75 -17.93
N LYS A 218 19.45 -25.81 -17.42
CA LYS A 218 20.62 -25.44 -18.20
C LYS A 218 20.95 -26.64 -19.08
N ALA A 219 20.46 -26.65 -20.33
CA ALA A 219 20.99 -27.51 -21.38
C ALA A 219 20.52 -27.03 -22.76
N PRO A 220 21.33 -27.25 -23.81
CA PRO A 220 22.74 -26.87 -24.00
C PRO A 220 22.90 -25.51 -24.70
#